data_AF-A0A3M5WFL8-F1
#
_entry.id   AF-A0A3M5WFL8-F1
#
_cell.length_a   1.000
_cell.length_b   1.000
_cell.length_c   1.000
_cell.angle_alpha   90.00
_cell.angle_beta   90.00
_cell.angle_gamma   90.00
#
_symmetry.space_group_name_H-M   'P 1'
#
loop_
_entity.id
_entity.type
_entity.pdbx_description
1 polymer ?
#
loop_
_entity_poly.entity_id
_entity_poly.type
_entity_poly.pdbx_seq_one_letter_code
_entity_poly.pdbx_strand_id
1 'polypeptide(L)'
;MNRCAGTIRLSAINASMAWFRRSFRSKCMSRQIRLNAFDMNCVGHQSPGLWAHPRDRSWQYKDLEYWTDLAKILERGKFDGLFIADVLGIYDVYRGNGEAAIRQATQVPVNDPLQLIPPMALVTEHLGFGLT
;
A
#
# COMPACT_ATOMS: atom_id res chain seq x y z
N MET A 1 20.24 -0.08 22.25
CA MET A 1 20.14 0.50 23.60
C MET A 1 18.67 0.50 24.03
N ASN A 2 18.16 -0.62 24.54
CA ASN A 2 16.83 -0.66 25.18
C ASN A 2 17.08 -0.60 26.69
N ARG A 3 16.95 0.59 27.30
CA ARG A 3 17.01 0.73 28.75
C ARG A 3 15.67 0.26 29.34
N CYS A 4 15.54 -1.05 29.55
CA CYS A 4 14.57 -1.56 30.52
C CYS A 4 15.09 -1.23 31.93
N ALA A 5 14.24 -0.58 32.71
CA ALA A 5 14.52 0.01 34.01
C ALA A 5 15.22 -0.94 35.01
N GLY A 6 16.04 -0.32 35.87
CA GLY A 6 16.86 -0.97 36.89
C GLY A 6 16.07 -1.83 37.88
N THR A 7 16.69 -2.94 38.27
CA THR A 7 16.21 -3.80 39.35
C THR A 7 16.59 -3.15 40.68
N ILE A 8 15.64 -2.51 41.36
CA ILE A 8 15.79 -2.20 42.79
C ILE A 8 15.35 -3.45 43.55
N ARG A 9 16.30 -4.16 44.17
CA ARG A 9 16.01 -5.20 45.15
C ARG A 9 15.64 -4.53 46.48
N LEU A 10 14.36 -4.55 46.83
CA LEU A 10 13.89 -4.34 48.19
C LEU A 10 13.43 -5.70 48.73
N SER A 11 14.19 -6.22 49.69
CA SER A 11 13.86 -7.40 50.48
C SER A 11 12.75 -7.07 51.47
N ALA A 12 11.78 -7.99 51.56
CA ALA A 12 10.73 -8.10 52.59
C ALA A 12 9.69 -6.97 52.64
N ILE A 13 8.46 -7.26 52.21
CA ILE A 13 7.19 -6.97 52.90
C ILE A 13 6.05 -7.76 52.23
N ASN A 14 5.15 -8.23 53.10
CA ASN A 14 4.06 -9.19 53.01
C ASN A 14 3.12 -9.17 51.78
N ALA A 15 2.46 -10.31 51.62
CA ALA A 15 1.57 -10.82 50.56
C ALA A 15 0.40 -9.92 50.06
N SER A 16 0.29 -8.66 50.46
CA SER A 16 -0.77 -7.73 50.02
C SER A 16 -0.44 -6.99 48.71
N MET A 17 0.83 -6.99 48.27
CA MET A 17 1.26 -6.29 47.03
C MET A 17 1.07 -7.11 45.73
N ALA A 18 0.64 -8.37 45.82
CA ALA A 18 0.43 -9.21 44.62
C ALA A 18 -0.71 -8.68 43.73
N TRP A 19 -1.73 -8.05 44.33
CA TRP A 19 -2.85 -7.47 43.62
C TRP A 19 -2.46 -6.19 42.85
N PHE A 20 -1.58 -5.36 43.44
CA PHE A 20 -1.16 -4.10 42.83
C PHE A 20 -0.20 -4.29 41.64
N ARG A 21 0.54 -5.41 41.58
CA ARG A 21 1.41 -5.76 40.44
C ARG A 21 0.67 -6.19 39.17
N ARG A 22 -0.63 -6.47 39.25
CA ARG A 22 -1.40 -7.05 38.13
C ARG A 22 -2.09 -6.03 37.23
N SER A 23 -2.00 -4.73 37.54
CA SER A 23 -2.82 -3.70 36.89
C SER A 23 -2.14 -2.94 35.73
N PHE A 24 -0.82 -3.02 35.55
CA PHE A 24 -0.12 -2.21 34.53
C PHE A 24 0.92 -2.99 33.71
N ARG A 25 0.53 -4.16 33.19
CA ARG A 25 1.17 -4.71 31.99
C ARG A 25 0.31 -4.40 30.79
N SER A 26 0.35 -3.14 30.33
CA SER A 26 0.04 -2.87 28.93
C SER A 26 1.07 -3.65 28.12
N LYS A 27 0.62 -4.74 27.49
CA LYS A 27 1.44 -5.54 26.59
C LYS A 27 1.84 -4.57 25.47
N CYS A 28 3.12 -4.21 25.38
CA CYS A 28 3.62 -3.48 24.22
C CYS A 28 3.47 -4.41 23.03
N MET A 29 2.31 -4.38 22.38
CA MET A 29 2.07 -5.05 21.12
C MET A 29 2.99 -4.40 20.11
N SER A 30 3.92 -5.17 19.55
CA SER A 30 4.68 -4.73 18.39
C SER A 30 3.67 -4.36 17.30
N ARG A 31 3.59 -3.07 16.95
CA ARG A 31 2.72 -2.62 15.87
C ARG A 31 3.30 -3.15 14.56
N GLN A 32 2.45 -3.78 13.75
CA GLN A 32 2.84 -4.18 12.40
C GLN A 32 2.79 -2.96 11.49
N ILE A 33 3.81 -2.81 10.65
CA ILE A 33 3.78 -1.85 9.54
C ILE A 33 2.75 -2.36 8.54
N ARG A 34 1.86 -1.48 8.11
CA ARG A 34 0.89 -1.77 7.06
C ARG A 34 1.50 -1.51 5.70
N LEU A 35 1.36 -2.45 4.78
CA LEU A 35 1.95 -2.39 3.45
C LEU A 35 0.84 -2.30 2.41
N ASN A 36 0.82 -1.18 1.68
CA ASN A 36 -0.04 -1.00 0.53
C ASN A 36 0.80 -0.94 -0.73
N ALA A 37 0.36 -1.64 -1.78
CA ALA A 37 0.86 -1.40 -3.12
C ALA A 37 0.21 -0.12 -3.66
N PHE A 38 0.97 0.66 -4.42
CA PHE A 38 0.50 1.94 -4.97
C PHE A 38 0.56 1.88 -6.48
N ASP A 39 -0.59 1.91 -7.12
CA ASP A 39 -0.74 1.79 -8.57
C ASP A 39 -1.80 2.78 -9.09
N MET A 40 -1.99 2.82 -10.40
CA MET A 40 -2.94 3.69 -11.08
C MET A 40 -3.36 3.06 -12.40
N ASN A 41 -4.63 3.24 -12.81
CA ASN A 41 -5.17 2.65 -14.03
C ASN A 41 -4.70 3.40 -15.30
N CYS A 42 -3.38 3.45 -15.51
CA CYS A 42 -2.68 4.15 -16.57
C CYS A 42 -1.35 3.45 -16.90
N VAL A 43 -0.60 3.96 -17.88
CA VAL A 43 0.72 3.41 -18.25
C VAL A 43 1.84 3.93 -17.34
N GLY A 44 1.99 5.25 -17.20
CA GLY A 44 3.08 5.88 -16.45
C GLY A 44 2.59 6.57 -15.18
N HIS A 45 2.71 5.90 -14.03
CA HIS A 45 2.25 6.44 -12.74
C HIS A 45 3.29 7.33 -12.03
N GLN A 46 4.30 6.74 -11.37
CA GLN A 46 5.28 7.47 -10.53
C GLN A 46 6.71 7.43 -11.06
N SER A 47 7.00 6.59 -12.07
CA SER A 47 8.35 6.40 -12.59
C SER A 47 8.40 6.70 -14.09
N PRO A 48 8.57 7.97 -14.48
CA PRO A 48 8.59 8.38 -15.89
C PRO A 48 9.60 7.59 -16.71
N GLY A 49 9.15 7.10 -17.88
CA GLY A 49 9.99 6.37 -18.84
C GLY A 49 10.24 4.88 -18.52
N LEU A 50 9.97 4.39 -17.31
CA LEU A 50 10.18 2.97 -16.99
C LEU A 50 9.25 2.02 -17.75
N TRP A 51 8.11 2.51 -18.25
CA TRP A 51 7.22 1.75 -19.12
C TRP A 51 7.90 1.21 -20.39
N ALA A 52 9.02 1.82 -20.83
CA ALA A 52 9.80 1.37 -21.96
C ALA A 52 10.80 0.25 -21.62
N HIS A 53 10.97 -0.09 -20.34
CA HIS A 53 11.87 -1.15 -19.92
C HIS A 53 11.35 -2.52 -20.41
N PRO A 54 12.19 -3.44 -20.96
CA PRO A 54 11.70 -4.68 -21.58
C PRO A 54 10.93 -5.65 -20.67
N ARG A 55 11.07 -5.50 -19.34
CA ARG A 55 10.36 -6.28 -18.32
C ARG A 55 9.09 -5.60 -17.80
N ASP A 56 8.86 -4.34 -18.19
CA ASP A 56 7.72 -3.59 -17.73
C ASP A 56 6.45 -4.08 -18.44
N ARG A 57 5.34 -4.11 -17.70
CA ARG A 57 4.03 -4.57 -18.16
C ARG A 57 2.94 -3.52 -17.95
N SER A 58 3.25 -2.29 -17.54
CA SER A 58 2.25 -1.27 -17.24
C SER A 58 1.42 -0.88 -18.46
N TRP A 59 1.95 -1.08 -19.68
CA TRP A 59 1.19 -0.92 -20.91
C TRP A 59 -0.01 -1.90 -21.04
N GLN A 60 -0.01 -2.97 -20.25
CA GLN A 60 -1.09 -3.96 -20.14
C GLN A 60 -2.17 -3.54 -19.13
N TYR A 61 -2.16 -2.30 -18.63
CA TYR A 61 -3.18 -1.79 -17.68
C TYR A 61 -4.63 -1.93 -18.16
N LYS A 62 -4.85 -2.15 -19.47
CA LYS A 62 -6.18 -2.39 -20.06
C LYS A 62 -6.63 -3.85 -19.95
N ASP A 63 -5.70 -4.76 -19.66
CA ASP A 63 -5.94 -6.19 -19.60
C ASP A 63 -6.41 -6.54 -18.19
N LEU A 64 -7.54 -7.24 -18.07
CA LEU A 64 -8.09 -7.57 -16.75
C LEU A 64 -7.19 -8.55 -15.98
N GLU A 65 -6.48 -9.40 -16.72
CA GLU A 65 -5.51 -10.36 -16.21
C GLU A 65 -4.34 -9.66 -15.51
N TYR A 66 -3.91 -8.48 -15.98
CA TYR A 66 -2.87 -7.69 -15.32
C TYR A 66 -3.25 -7.37 -13.87
N TRP A 67 -4.48 -6.90 -13.66
CA TRP A 67 -5.00 -6.52 -12.35
C TRP A 67 -5.32 -7.71 -11.45
N THR A 68 -5.95 -8.75 -11.99
CA THR A 68 -6.27 -9.95 -11.21
C THR A 68 -5.01 -10.72 -10.80
N ASP A 69 -3.97 -10.76 -11.64
CA ASP A 69 -2.68 -11.34 -11.27
C ASP A 69 -1.94 -10.50 -10.24
N LEU A 70 -1.98 -9.16 -10.36
CA LEU A 70 -1.44 -8.25 -9.34
C LEU A 70 -2.12 -8.50 -7.98
N ALA A 71 -3.45 -8.55 -7.93
CA ALA A 71 -4.19 -8.81 -6.70
C ALA A 71 -3.78 -10.13 -6.03
N LYS A 72 -3.67 -11.22 -6.81
CA LYS A 72 -3.18 -12.52 -6.32
C LYS A 72 -1.74 -12.46 -5.81
N ILE A 73 -0.87 -11.67 -6.46
CA ILE A 73 0.52 -11.46 -6.03
C ILE A 73 0.54 -10.75 -4.66
N LEU A 74 -0.23 -9.66 -4.52
CA LEU A 74 -0.28 -8.85 -3.30
C LEU A 74 -0.84 -9.63 -2.12
N GLU A 75 -1.92 -10.39 -2.32
CA GLU A 75 -2.49 -11.21 -1.25
C GLU A 75 -1.56 -12.34 -0.80
N ARG A 76 -0.91 -13.01 -1.75
CA ARG A 76 0.14 -14.00 -1.43
C ARG A 76 1.30 -13.35 -0.68
N GLY A 77 1.62 -12.10 -1.00
CA GLY A 77 2.61 -11.26 -0.34
C GLY A 77 2.18 -10.65 1.00
N LYS A 78 0.93 -10.88 1.45
CA LYS A 78 0.38 -10.33 2.70
C LYS A 78 0.35 -8.80 2.77
N PHE A 79 0.18 -8.16 1.62
CA PHE A 79 -0.14 -6.74 1.58
C PHE A 79 -1.52 -6.49 2.22
N ASP A 80 -1.65 -5.37 2.92
CA ASP A 80 -2.91 -4.95 3.52
C ASP A 80 -3.87 -4.39 2.46
N GLY A 81 -3.34 -3.81 1.39
CA GLY A 81 -4.17 -3.36 0.28
C GLY A 81 -3.44 -2.95 -0.99
N LEU A 82 -4.23 -2.77 -2.03
CA LEU A 82 -3.86 -2.07 -3.26
C LEU A 82 -4.54 -0.70 -3.25
N PHE A 83 -3.75 0.36 -3.28
CA PHE A 83 -4.23 1.73 -3.41
C PHE A 83 -4.09 2.17 -4.86
N ILE A 84 -5.21 2.50 -5.50
CA ILE A 84 -5.32 2.88 -6.91
C ILE A 84 -5.60 4.39 -6.97
N ALA A 85 -4.62 5.14 -7.45
CA ALA A 85 -4.76 6.58 -7.67
C ALA A 85 -5.61 6.88 -8.91
N ASP A 86 -6.12 8.10 -9.00
CA ASP A 86 -6.83 8.59 -10.18
C ASP A 86 -6.60 10.10 -10.42
N VAL A 87 -6.78 10.53 -11.68
CA VAL A 87 -6.87 11.92 -12.10
C VAL A 87 -7.88 12.07 -13.23
N LEU A 88 -8.64 13.16 -13.24
CA LEU A 88 -9.58 13.48 -14.34
C LEU A 88 -8.96 14.38 -15.42
N GLY A 89 -7.79 14.95 -15.17
CA GLY A 89 -7.13 15.92 -16.05
C GLY A 89 -5.79 15.41 -16.57
N ILE A 90 -5.26 16.11 -17.59
CA ILE A 90 -3.92 15.85 -18.14
C ILE A 90 -2.92 16.80 -17.50
N TYR A 91 -1.69 16.35 -17.28
CA TYR A 91 -0.59 17.23 -16.89
C TYR A 91 -0.17 18.15 -18.06
N ASP A 92 -0.64 19.38 -18.06
CA ASP A 92 -0.46 20.36 -19.15
C ASP A 92 0.31 21.63 -18.74
N VAL A 93 0.72 21.75 -17.47
CA VAL A 93 1.46 22.91 -16.96
C VAL A 93 2.84 23.03 -17.61
N TYR A 94 3.56 21.93 -17.77
CA TYR A 94 4.91 21.95 -18.34
C TYR A 94 4.87 22.31 -19.82
N ARG A 95 5.53 23.42 -20.19
CA ARG A 95 5.51 24.02 -21.56
C ARG A 95 4.11 24.45 -22.03
N GLY A 96 3.15 24.61 -21.11
CA GLY A 96 1.82 25.15 -21.39
C GLY A 96 0.95 24.29 -22.30
N ASN A 97 1.23 22.99 -22.40
CA ASN A 97 0.39 22.02 -23.09
C ASN A 97 0.65 20.58 -22.60
N GLY A 98 -0.22 19.64 -22.96
CA GLY A 98 -0.15 18.24 -22.54
C GLY A 98 0.78 17.33 -23.37
N GLU A 99 1.51 17.84 -24.36
CA GLU A 99 2.32 17.00 -25.27
C GLU A 99 3.36 16.17 -24.53
N ALA A 100 4.00 16.75 -23.52
CA ALA A 100 5.02 16.05 -22.74
C ALA A 100 4.41 14.87 -21.99
N ALA A 101 3.24 15.05 -21.38
CA ALA A 101 2.53 13.99 -20.67
C ALA A 101 2.08 12.88 -21.61
N ILE A 102 1.50 13.22 -22.77
CA ILE A 102 1.05 12.26 -23.78
C ILE A 102 2.23 11.45 -24.32
N ARG A 103 3.34 12.10 -24.70
CA ARG A 103 4.52 11.42 -25.25
C ARG A 103 5.20 10.48 -24.25
N GLN A 104 5.12 10.79 -22.96
CA GLN A 104 5.75 10.00 -21.90
C GLN A 104 4.78 9.08 -21.16
N ALA A 105 3.52 9.06 -21.60
CA ALA A 105 2.42 8.35 -20.97
C ALA A 105 2.23 8.68 -19.47
N THR A 106 2.51 9.92 -19.07
CA THR A 106 2.46 10.39 -17.68
C THR A 106 1.02 10.58 -17.23
N GLN A 107 0.45 9.55 -16.59
CA GLN A 107 -0.94 9.46 -16.16
C GLN A 107 -1.98 9.76 -17.26
N VAL A 108 -1.57 9.62 -18.52
CA VAL A 108 -2.44 9.71 -19.69
C VAL A 108 -1.94 8.71 -20.73
N PRO A 109 -2.78 7.81 -21.27
CA PRO A 109 -4.20 7.62 -20.95
C PRO A 109 -4.42 7.10 -19.51
N VAL A 110 -5.57 7.44 -18.93
CA VAL A 110 -6.04 6.94 -17.63
C VAL A 110 -7.49 6.47 -17.77
N ASN A 111 -7.80 5.32 -17.18
CA ASN A 111 -9.13 4.71 -17.16
C ASN A 111 -9.73 4.82 -15.75
N ASP A 112 -11.07 4.80 -15.65
CA ASP A 112 -11.76 4.71 -14.35
C ASP A 112 -11.29 3.50 -13.53
N PRO A 113 -10.75 3.68 -12.31
CA PRO A 113 -10.27 2.57 -11.51
C PRO A 113 -11.39 1.76 -10.84
N LEU A 114 -12.62 2.28 -10.74
CA LEU A 114 -13.73 1.61 -10.05
C LEU A 114 -14.05 0.24 -10.66
N GLN A 115 -13.94 0.14 -12.00
CA GLN A 115 -14.25 -1.09 -12.74
C GLN A 115 -13.27 -2.24 -12.45
N LEU A 116 -12.09 -1.94 -11.90
CA LEU A 116 -11.08 -2.96 -11.58
C LEU A 116 -11.38 -3.71 -10.28
N ILE A 117 -12.15 -3.10 -9.37
CA ILE A 117 -12.33 -3.64 -8.02
C ILE A 117 -13.08 -4.98 -8.00
N PRO A 118 -14.26 -5.12 -8.64
CA PRO A 118 -15.00 -6.39 -8.59
C PRO A 118 -14.21 -7.62 -9.04
N PRO A 119 -13.49 -7.61 -10.18
CA PRO A 119 -12.72 -8.78 -10.61
C PRO A 119 -11.51 -9.08 -9.73
N MET A 120 -10.83 -8.07 -9.18
CA MET A 120 -9.76 -8.30 -8.20
C MET A 120 -10.30 -8.87 -6.89
N ALA A 121 -11.40 -8.33 -6.39
CA ALA A 121 -12.06 -8.81 -5.19
C ALA A 121 -12.56 -10.26 -5.34
N LEU A 122 -12.99 -10.66 -6.55
CA LEU A 122 -13.39 -12.04 -6.84
C LEU A 122 -12.25 -13.06 -6.67
N VAL A 123 -11.00 -12.64 -6.88
CA VAL A 123 -9.82 -13.52 -6.80
C VAL A 123 -9.03 -13.37 -5.51
N THR A 124 -9.55 -12.62 -4.53
CA THR A 124 -8.89 -12.38 -3.25
C THR A 124 -9.84 -12.49 -2.06
N GLU A 125 -9.33 -12.81 -0.86
CA GLU A 125 -10.15 -12.94 0.36
C GLU A 125 -9.90 -11.82 1.39
N HIS A 126 -8.69 -11.28 1.45
CA HIS A 126 -8.25 -10.37 2.51
C HIS A 126 -7.64 -9.06 2.02
N LEU A 127 -7.30 -8.96 0.74
CA LEU A 127 -6.69 -7.76 0.18
C LEU A 127 -7.70 -6.60 0.20
N GLY A 128 -7.33 -5.48 0.84
CA GLY A 128 -8.11 -4.25 0.78
C GLY A 128 -7.90 -3.48 -0.53
N PHE A 129 -8.91 -2.71 -0.94
CA PHE A 129 -8.81 -1.83 -2.10
C PHE A 129 -9.10 -0.39 -1.72
N GLY A 130 -8.14 0.50 -1.93
CA GLY A 130 -8.30 1.95 -1.79
C GLY A 130 -8.45 2.57 -3.17
N LEU A 131 -9.49 3.37 -3.36
CA LEU A 131 -9.80 4.09 -4.59
C LEU A 131 -9.75 5.59 -4.31
N THR A 132 -9.23 6.38 -5.25
CA THR A 132 -9.35 7.84 -5.26
C THR A 132 -10.56 8.27 -6.07
#